data_AF-B7KF54-F1
#
_entry.id   AF-B7KF54-F1
#
_cell.length_a   1.000
_cell.length_b   1.000
_cell.length_c   1.000
_cell.angle_alpha   90.00
_cell.angle_beta   90.00
_cell.angle_gamma   90.00
#
_symmetry.space_group_name_H-M   'P 1'
#
loop_
_entity.id
_entity.type
_entity.pdbx_description
1 polymer ?
#
loop_
_entity_poly.entity_id
_entity_poly.type
_entity_poly.pdbx_seq_one_letter_code
_entity_poly.pdbx_strand_id
1 'polypeptide(L)'
;MLYRIELPEITRKRLTDVVYLQMTLLRYASYRSTSELSRGSCEKYFEKHKRFRGRHKEIAEWIFRGSKKRELLETFAMGNKSEKLAWSRSLHHDVVKLLNNPYGSLTPYIEDKTTPEWKKAGVLFLINFYEQYLDSLPNLFFGIPQVNQIKKTTIENEFETLNKKLKVCPTCDFAIGRDEIDHYFPKSIYPHLSCHPFNLMPICSPCNDKQVKGNTDLLRQSTEIFRSLEQILLPYRTDGLTQHIYLNFDLSNNYKKPEKIDCFSQKKSRYNFNYLETHANTYKLSQRWLKMSSIMEHSIFRTIEKIIEKPENKPHLNIFDIQEILDQYLSQLMDEQGQTGFAFPMTWWLATLINQQIEPVINSNQKIDIQDYPFLAEIASWLKQDTIQHPQFMSNEMIDKARELRKKAR
;
A
#
# COMPACT_ATOMS: atom_id res chain seq x y z
N MET A 1 -1.76 -2.29 -2.89
CA MET A 1 -1.05 -1.01 -2.65
C MET A 1 -1.33 -0.08 -3.81
N LEU A 2 -1.35 1.23 -3.59
CA LEU A 2 -1.49 2.21 -4.68
C LEU A 2 -0.34 2.07 -5.66
N TYR A 3 0.89 1.98 -5.16
CA TYR A 3 2.08 1.82 -5.98
C TYR A 3 2.62 0.40 -5.96
N ARG A 4 3.26 0.00 -7.06
CA ARG A 4 4.11 -1.19 -7.09
C ARG A 4 5.25 -1.00 -6.09
N ILE A 5 5.45 -2.02 -5.28
CA ILE A 5 6.59 -2.13 -4.37
C ILE A 5 7.26 -3.47 -4.56
N GLU A 6 8.57 -3.50 -4.41
CA GLU A 6 9.37 -4.70 -4.54
C GLU A 6 10.03 -5.04 -3.20
N LEU A 7 10.11 -6.35 -2.93
CA LEU A 7 10.77 -6.87 -1.74
C LEU A 7 12.22 -7.20 -2.09
N PRO A 8 13.22 -6.61 -1.39
CA PRO A 8 14.62 -6.94 -1.64
C PRO A 8 14.88 -8.43 -1.42
N GLU A 9 15.60 -9.04 -2.38
CA GLU A 9 15.80 -10.49 -2.38
C GLU A 9 16.51 -10.97 -1.12
N ILE A 10 17.45 -10.17 -0.61
CA ILE A 10 18.17 -10.46 0.63
C ILE A 10 17.25 -10.42 1.84
N THR A 11 16.38 -9.42 1.97
CA THR A 11 15.33 -9.34 3.01
C THR A 11 14.45 -10.58 2.93
N ARG A 12 13.99 -10.93 1.72
CA ARG A 12 13.16 -12.11 1.46
C ARG A 12 13.83 -13.38 1.98
N LYS A 13 15.08 -13.64 1.58
CA LYS A 13 15.82 -14.86 1.97
C LYS A 13 16.00 -14.93 3.49
N ARG A 14 16.41 -13.84 4.13
CA ARG A 14 16.65 -13.79 5.58
C ARG A 14 15.38 -14.01 6.39
N LEU A 15 14.32 -13.26 6.11
CA LEU A 15 13.04 -13.44 6.80
C LEU A 15 12.44 -14.83 6.53
N THR A 16 12.66 -15.40 5.34
CA THR A 16 12.31 -16.80 5.08
C THR A 16 13.05 -17.74 6.05
N ASP A 17 14.36 -17.57 6.26
CA ASP A 17 15.10 -18.40 7.23
C ASP A 17 14.56 -18.25 8.66
N VAL A 18 14.21 -17.02 9.06
CA VAL A 18 13.59 -16.75 10.37
C VAL A 18 12.28 -17.52 10.54
N VAL A 19 11.38 -17.44 9.56
CA VAL A 19 10.07 -18.11 9.66
C VAL A 19 10.21 -19.64 9.60
N TYR A 20 11.11 -20.15 8.77
CA TYR A 20 11.41 -21.59 8.78
C TYR A 20 11.94 -22.04 10.13
N LEU A 21 12.77 -21.23 10.79
CA LEU A 21 13.25 -21.53 12.13
C LEU A 21 12.12 -21.51 13.16
N GLN A 22 11.25 -20.48 13.16
CA GLN A 22 10.06 -20.40 14.00
C GLN A 22 9.22 -21.68 13.90
N MET A 23 8.88 -22.09 12.67
CA MET A 23 8.06 -23.28 12.43
C MET A 23 8.79 -24.57 12.81
N THR A 24 10.09 -24.65 12.60
CA THR A 24 10.90 -25.84 12.94
C THR A 24 10.98 -26.03 14.46
N LEU A 25 11.13 -24.93 15.22
CA LEU A 25 11.14 -24.95 16.69
C LEU A 25 9.79 -25.31 17.29
N LEU A 26 8.72 -24.73 16.75
CA LEU A 26 7.37 -25.06 17.18
C LEU A 26 7.05 -26.54 16.89
N ARG A 27 7.44 -27.03 15.73
CA ARG A 27 7.31 -28.44 15.37
C ARG A 27 8.16 -29.34 16.28
N TYR A 28 9.39 -28.95 16.59
CA TYR A 28 10.24 -29.65 17.55
C TYR A 28 9.56 -29.83 18.92
N ALA A 29 8.94 -28.77 19.45
CA ALA A 29 8.23 -28.78 20.73
C ALA A 29 6.86 -29.49 20.65
N SER A 30 6.24 -29.56 19.48
CA SER A 30 4.97 -30.26 19.28
C SER A 30 5.09 -31.79 19.45
N TYR A 31 6.27 -32.36 19.13
CA TYR A 31 6.52 -33.81 19.23
C TYR A 31 6.87 -34.31 20.63
N ARG A 32 7.16 -33.39 21.56
CA ARG A 32 7.81 -33.68 22.85
C ARG A 32 6.97 -33.25 24.04
N SER A 33 7.22 -33.88 25.18
CA SER A 33 6.84 -33.37 26.50
C SER A 33 7.86 -32.33 26.98
N THR A 34 7.50 -31.59 28.03
CA THR A 34 8.39 -30.59 28.64
C THR A 34 9.71 -31.20 29.14
N SER A 35 9.69 -32.40 29.72
CA SER A 35 10.90 -33.08 30.22
C SER A 35 11.83 -33.58 29.10
N GLU A 36 11.31 -33.76 27.89
CA GLU A 36 12.10 -34.15 26.72
C GLU A 36 12.77 -32.96 26.03
N LEU A 37 12.39 -31.72 26.36
CA LEU A 37 13.00 -30.51 25.80
C LEU A 37 14.35 -30.23 26.45
N SER A 38 15.41 -30.43 25.69
CA SER A 38 16.77 -30.11 26.11
C SER A 38 17.60 -29.57 24.96
N ARG A 39 18.68 -28.84 25.28
CA ARG A 39 19.65 -28.37 24.28
C ARG A 39 20.11 -29.52 23.38
N GLY A 40 20.51 -30.65 23.94
CA GLY A 40 20.98 -31.82 23.18
C GLY A 40 19.91 -32.45 22.28
N SER A 41 18.66 -32.53 22.73
CA SER A 41 17.57 -33.05 21.90
C SER A 41 17.16 -32.08 20.77
N CYS A 42 17.26 -30.76 21.00
CA CYS A 42 17.07 -29.73 20.00
C CYS A 42 18.17 -29.79 18.94
N GLU A 43 19.43 -29.88 19.35
CA GLU A 43 20.58 -30.04 18.47
C GLU A 43 20.41 -31.24 17.52
N LYS A 44 20.12 -32.43 18.06
CA LYS A 44 19.86 -33.66 17.28
C LYS A 44 18.66 -33.51 16.33
N TYR A 45 17.66 -32.71 16.70
CA TYR A 45 16.52 -32.46 15.83
C TYR A 45 16.93 -31.57 14.64
N PHE A 46 17.67 -30.49 14.90
CA PHE A 46 18.13 -29.56 13.87
C PHE A 46 19.21 -30.14 12.95
N GLU A 47 20.06 -31.04 13.45
CA GLU A 47 21.07 -31.74 12.64
C GLU A 47 20.48 -32.44 11.41
N LYS A 48 19.25 -32.96 11.56
CA LYS A 48 18.50 -33.64 10.48
C LYS A 48 17.94 -32.68 9.43
N HIS A 49 17.90 -31.37 9.70
CA HIS A 49 17.30 -30.38 8.80
C HIS A 49 18.37 -29.75 7.89
N LYS A 50 18.29 -30.07 6.59
CA LYS A 50 19.25 -29.57 5.57
C LYS A 50 19.47 -28.05 5.63
N ARG A 51 18.39 -27.28 5.85
CA ARG A 51 18.42 -25.81 5.92
C ARG A 51 19.35 -25.26 7.01
N PHE A 52 19.46 -25.97 8.13
CA PHE A 52 20.20 -25.52 9.33
C PHE A 52 21.47 -26.35 9.59
N ARG A 53 21.90 -27.15 8.60
CA ARG A 53 23.13 -27.94 8.67
C ARG A 53 24.32 -27.02 8.98
N GLY A 54 25.20 -27.48 9.86
CA GLY A 54 26.34 -26.70 10.35
C GLY A 54 26.02 -25.66 11.43
N ARG A 55 24.75 -25.26 11.62
CA ARG A 55 24.32 -24.21 12.59
C ARG A 55 23.46 -24.74 13.74
N HIS A 56 23.09 -26.03 13.69
CA HIS A 56 22.21 -26.70 14.65
C HIS A 56 22.63 -26.56 16.12
N LYS A 57 23.94 -26.67 16.43
CA LYS A 57 24.47 -26.50 17.80
C LYS A 57 24.22 -25.09 18.35
N GLU A 58 24.52 -24.09 17.54
CA GLU A 58 24.36 -22.68 17.88
C GLU A 58 22.89 -22.29 18.00
N ILE A 59 22.02 -22.86 17.16
CA ILE A 59 20.55 -22.65 17.25
C ILE A 59 20.04 -23.20 18.58
N ALA A 60 20.41 -24.45 18.91
CA ALA A 60 20.02 -25.07 20.17
C ALA A 60 20.54 -24.26 21.37
N GLU A 61 21.80 -23.83 21.32
CA GLU A 61 22.37 -22.95 22.34
C GLU A 61 21.59 -21.63 22.46
N TRP A 62 21.25 -20.96 21.35
CA TRP A 62 20.49 -19.71 21.37
C TRP A 62 19.10 -19.87 22.00
N ILE A 63 18.40 -20.97 21.73
CA ILE A 63 17.07 -21.24 22.29
C ILE A 63 17.13 -21.44 23.80
N PHE A 64 18.10 -22.24 24.25
CA PHE A 64 18.23 -22.61 25.65
C PHE A 64 19.04 -21.57 26.47
N ARG A 65 19.61 -20.57 25.79
CA ARG A 65 20.22 -19.39 26.42
C ARG A 65 19.14 -18.36 26.77
N GLY A 66 18.87 -18.24 28.07
CA GLY A 66 17.87 -17.35 28.66
C GLY A 66 16.51 -18.03 28.84
N SER A 67 15.81 -17.69 29.92
CA SER A 67 14.65 -18.45 30.36
C SER A 67 13.39 -18.19 29.52
N LYS A 68 13.13 -16.95 29.12
CA LYS A 68 11.87 -16.55 28.43
C LYS A 68 11.54 -17.33 27.14
N LYS A 69 12.49 -17.51 26.22
CA LYS A 69 12.27 -18.25 24.95
C LYS A 69 11.98 -19.73 25.23
N ARG A 70 12.75 -20.29 26.16
CA ARG A 70 12.68 -21.68 26.59
C ARG A 70 11.35 -21.94 27.31
N GLU A 71 10.97 -21.11 28.27
CA GLU A 71 9.72 -21.21 29.04
C GLU A 71 8.49 -21.21 28.13
N LEU A 72 8.46 -20.38 27.08
CA LEU A 72 7.36 -20.38 26.11
C LEU A 72 7.28 -21.68 25.32
N LEU A 73 8.42 -22.25 24.90
CA LEU A 73 8.45 -23.56 24.23
C LEU A 73 8.09 -24.70 25.18
N GLU A 74 8.52 -24.64 26.43
CA GLU A 74 8.20 -25.61 27.49
C GLU A 74 6.72 -25.59 27.83
N THR A 75 6.12 -24.41 27.94
CA THR A 75 4.68 -24.21 28.16
C THR A 75 3.88 -24.67 26.94
N PHE A 76 4.33 -24.33 25.73
CA PHE A 76 3.75 -24.87 24.50
C PHE A 76 3.80 -26.40 24.49
N ALA A 77 4.87 -27.02 24.98
CA ALA A 77 5.01 -28.47 25.01
C ALA A 77 4.10 -29.18 26.02
N MET A 78 3.44 -28.48 26.95
CA MET A 78 2.48 -29.06 27.88
C MET A 78 1.14 -29.46 27.23
N GLY A 79 0.83 -28.92 26.04
CA GLY A 79 -0.41 -29.24 25.33
C GLY A 79 -0.48 -30.68 24.81
N ASN A 80 -1.69 -31.12 24.44
CA ASN A 80 -1.90 -32.43 23.83
C ASN A 80 -1.07 -32.58 22.55
N LYS A 81 -0.34 -33.69 22.42
CA LYS A 81 0.57 -33.93 21.28
C LYS A 81 -0.14 -33.86 19.92
N SER A 82 -1.32 -34.44 19.80
CA SER A 82 -2.08 -34.46 18.54
C SER A 82 -2.52 -33.04 18.15
N GLU A 83 -3.05 -32.28 19.12
CA GLU A 83 -3.52 -30.90 18.92
C GLU A 83 -2.37 -29.96 18.55
N LYS A 84 -1.25 -30.01 19.29
CA LYS A 84 -0.05 -29.20 18.99
C LYS A 84 0.49 -29.50 17.60
N LEU A 85 0.53 -30.78 17.21
CA LEU A 85 1.00 -31.20 15.88
C LEU A 85 0.07 -30.70 14.78
N ALA A 86 -1.24 -30.85 14.95
CA ALA A 86 -2.23 -30.35 14.00
C ALA A 86 -2.10 -28.83 13.84
N TRP A 87 -2.04 -28.10 14.96
CA TRP A 87 -1.89 -26.65 14.96
C TRP A 87 -0.59 -26.20 14.30
N SER A 88 0.56 -26.72 14.74
CA SER A 88 1.87 -26.37 14.16
C SER A 88 1.97 -26.69 12.67
N ARG A 89 1.34 -27.79 12.20
CA ARG A 89 1.27 -28.12 10.77
C ARG A 89 0.43 -27.13 9.99
N SER A 90 -0.72 -26.70 10.53
CA SER A 90 -1.57 -25.68 9.91
C SER A 90 -0.81 -24.37 9.71
N LEU A 91 -0.13 -23.89 10.76
CA LEU A 91 0.67 -22.66 10.68
C LEU A 91 1.82 -22.78 9.67
N HIS A 92 2.52 -23.92 9.64
CA HIS A 92 3.59 -24.15 8.67
C HIS A 92 3.06 -24.20 7.23
N HIS A 93 1.88 -24.80 7.03
CA HIS A 93 1.24 -24.82 5.72
C HIS A 93 0.91 -23.40 5.24
N ASP A 94 0.37 -22.56 6.11
CA ASP A 94 0.06 -21.16 5.79
C ASP A 94 1.31 -20.33 5.47
N VAL A 95 2.40 -20.50 6.23
CA VAL A 95 3.71 -19.91 5.90
C VAL A 95 4.15 -20.31 4.48
N VAL A 96 4.16 -21.61 4.18
CA VAL A 96 4.65 -22.11 2.88
C VAL A 96 3.75 -21.67 1.73
N LYS A 97 2.43 -21.67 1.96
CA LYS A 97 1.41 -21.14 1.04
C LYS A 97 1.71 -19.68 0.69
N LEU A 98 1.87 -18.82 1.71
CA LEU A 98 2.13 -17.40 1.47
C LEU A 98 3.53 -17.11 0.87
N LEU A 99 4.52 -17.99 1.07
CA LEU A 99 5.82 -17.89 0.40
C LEU A 99 5.74 -18.23 -1.09
N ASN A 100 5.13 -19.37 -1.43
CA ASN A 100 5.25 -19.96 -2.77
C ASN A 100 4.08 -19.59 -3.67
N ASN A 101 2.87 -19.99 -3.28
CA ASN A 101 1.66 -19.83 -4.08
C ASN A 101 0.49 -19.46 -3.15
N PRO A 102 0.18 -18.17 -2.97
CA PRO A 102 -0.86 -17.74 -2.06
C PRO A 102 -2.24 -17.98 -2.69
N TYR A 103 -3.01 -18.88 -2.10
CA TYR A 103 -4.38 -19.21 -2.52
C TYR A 103 -5.19 -19.70 -1.31
N GLY A 104 -6.52 -19.62 -1.38
CA GLY A 104 -7.42 -20.07 -0.32
C GLY A 104 -7.32 -19.22 0.96
N SER A 105 -7.63 -19.82 2.11
CA SER A 105 -7.66 -19.14 3.40
C SER A 105 -6.36 -19.28 4.19
N LEU A 106 -6.18 -18.41 5.19
CA LEU A 106 -5.18 -18.55 6.26
C LEU A 106 -5.88 -18.94 7.56
N THR A 107 -5.15 -19.56 8.49
CA THR A 107 -5.65 -19.94 9.82
C THR A 107 -5.51 -18.77 10.79
N PRO A 108 -6.59 -18.05 11.17
CA PRO A 108 -6.50 -17.01 12.18
C PRO A 108 -6.31 -17.61 13.57
N TYR A 109 -5.58 -16.90 14.41
CA TYR A 109 -5.59 -17.06 15.85
C TYR A 109 -6.70 -16.18 16.42
N ILE A 110 -7.69 -16.83 17.03
CA ILE A 110 -8.76 -16.17 17.76
C ILE A 110 -8.54 -16.54 19.22
N GLU A 111 -8.23 -15.52 20.03
CA GLU A 111 -8.12 -15.68 21.48
C GLU A 111 -9.49 -15.51 22.11
N ASP A 112 -9.87 -16.49 22.93
CA ASP A 112 -11.07 -16.48 23.73
C ASP A 112 -10.79 -17.04 25.14
N LYS A 113 -11.81 -17.04 26.01
CA LYS A 113 -11.70 -17.54 27.39
C LYS A 113 -11.32 -19.03 27.47
N THR A 114 -11.49 -19.80 26.39
CA THR A 114 -11.22 -21.24 26.34
C THR A 114 -9.85 -21.56 25.74
N THR A 115 -9.12 -20.55 25.25
CA THR A 115 -7.84 -20.74 24.58
C THR A 115 -6.81 -21.30 25.57
N PRO A 116 -6.26 -22.51 25.31
CA PRO A 116 -5.32 -23.15 26.23
C PRO A 116 -4.02 -22.37 26.38
N GLU A 117 -3.44 -22.39 27.59
CA GLU A 117 -2.18 -21.69 27.89
C GLU A 117 -1.02 -22.13 26.99
N TRP A 118 -0.96 -23.42 26.62
CA TRP A 118 0.07 -23.91 25.69
C TRP A 118 -0.02 -23.20 24.33
N LYS A 119 -1.24 -22.92 23.85
CA LYS A 119 -1.47 -22.27 22.56
C LYS A 119 -1.10 -20.78 22.63
N LYS A 120 -1.46 -20.10 23.72
CA LYS A 120 -1.03 -18.72 24.01
C LYS A 120 0.50 -18.60 24.06
N ALA A 121 1.17 -19.54 24.73
CA ALA A 121 2.62 -19.58 24.78
C ALA A 121 3.25 -19.76 23.38
N GLY A 122 2.66 -20.61 22.53
CA GLY A 122 3.05 -20.75 21.13
C GLY A 122 2.88 -19.46 20.33
N VAL A 123 1.78 -18.73 20.52
CA VAL A 123 1.54 -17.42 19.88
C VAL A 123 2.55 -16.38 20.33
N LEU A 124 2.78 -16.25 21.64
CA LEU A 124 3.77 -15.33 22.21
C LEU A 124 5.19 -15.68 21.72
N PHE A 125 5.52 -16.97 21.62
CA PHE A 125 6.79 -17.42 21.06
C PHE A 125 6.99 -16.90 19.63
N LEU A 126 5.98 -17.02 18.76
CA LEU A 126 6.04 -16.55 17.38
C LEU A 126 6.11 -15.01 17.28
N ILE A 127 5.33 -14.28 18.07
CA ILE A 127 5.35 -12.82 18.09
C ILE A 127 6.70 -12.28 18.59
N ASN A 128 7.33 -12.94 19.57
CA ASN A 128 8.58 -12.47 20.17
C ASN A 128 9.76 -12.45 19.18
N PHE A 129 9.74 -13.25 18.12
CA PHE A 129 10.74 -13.12 17.04
C PHE A 129 10.73 -11.73 16.42
N TYR A 130 9.54 -11.13 16.25
CA TYR A 130 9.42 -9.77 15.76
C TYR A 130 9.67 -8.75 16.88
N GLU A 131 8.93 -8.87 18.00
CA GLU A 131 8.89 -7.83 19.04
C GLU A 131 10.18 -7.71 19.85
N GLN A 132 10.82 -8.85 20.14
CA GLN A 132 11.96 -8.88 21.07
C GLN A 132 13.27 -9.18 20.37
N TYR A 133 13.23 -9.95 19.29
CA TYR A 133 14.45 -10.52 18.72
C TYR A 133 14.82 -9.92 17.37
N LEU A 134 13.90 -9.26 16.64
CA LEU A 134 14.16 -8.84 15.27
C LEU A 134 15.43 -7.98 15.13
N ASP A 135 15.69 -7.10 16.09
CA ASP A 135 16.87 -6.22 16.09
C ASP A 135 18.15 -6.87 16.65
N SER A 136 18.06 -8.13 17.11
CA SER A 136 19.17 -8.90 17.71
C SER A 136 19.24 -10.34 17.20
N LEU A 137 18.66 -10.63 16.03
CA LEU A 137 18.68 -11.98 15.46
C LEU A 137 20.11 -12.38 15.13
N PRO A 138 20.59 -13.52 15.67
CA PRO A 138 21.98 -13.93 15.48
C PRO A 138 22.23 -14.42 14.05
N ASN A 139 23.46 -14.22 13.57
CA ASN A 139 23.87 -14.64 12.22
C ASN A 139 23.64 -16.15 11.96
N LEU A 140 23.69 -16.96 13.02
CA LEU A 140 23.39 -18.39 12.98
C LEU A 140 21.98 -18.72 12.45
N PHE A 141 21.09 -17.75 12.26
CA PHE A 141 19.76 -17.96 11.65
C PHE A 141 19.81 -18.02 10.13
N PHE A 142 20.81 -17.38 9.51
CA PHE A 142 20.85 -17.19 8.06
C PHE A 142 21.75 -18.22 7.38
N GLY A 143 21.31 -18.73 6.23
CA GLY A 143 22.11 -19.64 5.40
C GLY A 143 23.16 -18.95 4.51
N ILE A 144 23.24 -17.61 4.55
CA ILE A 144 24.05 -16.80 3.62
C ILE A 144 25.20 -16.15 4.39
N PRO A 145 26.48 -16.33 3.99
CA PRO A 145 27.64 -15.95 4.80
C PRO A 145 27.95 -14.44 4.92
N GLN A 146 27.29 -13.57 4.14
CA GLN A 146 27.93 -12.29 3.75
C GLN A 146 27.60 -11.03 4.56
N VAL A 147 26.58 -10.93 5.43
CA VAL A 147 26.34 -9.66 6.18
C VAL A 147 25.55 -9.87 7.48
N ASN A 148 26.00 -9.14 8.51
CA ASN A 148 25.43 -8.69 9.80
C ASN A 148 23.93 -8.94 10.10
N GLN A 149 23.63 -8.99 11.41
CA GLN A 149 22.30 -9.06 12.03
C GLN A 149 21.24 -8.28 11.23
N ILE A 150 20.09 -8.91 10.98
CA ILE A 150 18.93 -8.17 10.47
C ILE A 150 18.42 -7.25 11.59
N LYS A 151 18.01 -6.04 11.24
CA LYS A 151 17.32 -5.08 12.11
C LYS A 151 16.15 -4.48 11.36
N LYS A 152 15.20 -3.86 12.06
CA LYS A 152 14.11 -3.11 11.41
C LYS A 152 14.65 -2.05 10.44
N THR A 153 15.66 -1.31 10.87
CA THR A 153 16.34 -0.31 10.04
C THR A 153 17.03 -0.90 8.81
N THR A 154 17.51 -2.14 8.88
CA THR A 154 18.05 -2.84 7.70
C THR A 154 16.95 -3.15 6.69
N ILE A 155 15.78 -3.60 7.15
CA ILE A 155 14.62 -3.89 6.28
C ILE A 155 14.15 -2.60 5.61
N GLU A 156 14.04 -1.51 6.37
CA GLU A 156 13.68 -0.18 5.85
C GLU A 156 14.70 0.29 4.80
N ASN A 157 15.99 0.30 5.13
CA ASN A 157 17.04 0.76 4.19
C ASN A 157 17.12 -0.08 2.91
N GLU A 158 17.00 -1.41 3.02
CA GLU A 158 16.97 -2.30 1.85
C GLU A 158 15.74 -2.01 0.98
N PHE A 159 14.57 -1.79 1.60
CA PHE A 159 13.34 -1.40 0.90
C PHE A 159 13.49 -0.05 0.20
N GLU A 160 13.99 0.97 0.90
CA GLU A 160 14.22 2.32 0.35
C GLU A 160 15.16 2.29 -0.85
N THR A 161 16.23 1.49 -0.77
CA THR A 161 17.20 1.37 -1.85
C THR A 161 16.56 0.77 -3.11
N LEU A 162 15.80 -0.32 -2.96
CA LEU A 162 15.15 -0.98 -4.09
C LEU A 162 14.00 -0.15 -4.67
N ASN A 163 13.23 0.51 -3.81
CA ASN A 163 12.05 1.29 -4.17
C ASN A 163 12.36 2.80 -4.25
N LYS A 164 13.60 3.20 -4.54
CA LYS A 164 14.08 4.60 -4.44
C LYS A 164 13.28 5.64 -5.23
N LYS A 165 12.55 5.22 -6.27
CA LYS A 165 11.66 6.10 -7.04
C LYS A 165 10.38 6.45 -6.28
N LEU A 166 9.95 5.60 -5.33
CA LEU A 166 8.79 5.83 -4.49
C LEU A 166 9.19 6.67 -3.27
N LYS A 167 8.78 7.94 -3.23
CA LYS A 167 9.04 8.87 -2.10
C LYS A 167 7.89 9.00 -1.13
N VAL A 168 6.69 8.60 -1.54
CA VAL A 168 5.47 8.63 -0.72
C VAL A 168 5.11 7.25 -0.17
N CYS A 169 4.26 7.21 0.84
CA CYS A 169 3.71 5.96 1.35
C CYS A 169 2.98 5.18 0.24
N PRO A 170 3.32 3.89 0.00
CA PRO A 170 2.74 3.07 -1.07
C PRO A 170 1.24 2.81 -0.94
N THR A 171 0.67 3.17 0.21
CA THR A 171 -0.73 2.89 0.56
C THR A 171 -1.63 4.11 0.39
N CYS A 172 -1.17 5.31 0.74
CA CYS A 172 -2.04 6.50 0.79
C CYS A 172 -1.66 7.64 -0.14
N ASP A 173 -0.50 7.55 -0.79
CA ASP A 173 0.00 8.59 -1.71
C ASP A 173 0.03 10.01 -1.10
N PHE A 174 0.33 10.18 0.18
CA PHE A 174 0.47 11.55 0.72
C PHE A 174 1.59 11.74 1.72
N ALA A 175 1.81 10.78 2.63
CA ALA A 175 2.90 10.90 3.59
C ALA A 175 4.23 10.75 2.87
N ILE A 176 5.16 11.68 3.09
CA ILE A 176 6.54 11.59 2.62
C ILE A 176 7.28 10.62 3.54
N GLY A 177 7.83 9.56 2.97
CA GLY A 177 8.52 8.51 3.71
C GLY A 177 7.63 7.43 4.32
N ARG A 178 8.31 6.47 4.96
CA ARG A 178 7.76 5.25 5.57
C ARG A 178 8.52 5.02 6.88
N ASP A 179 7.93 5.44 7.98
CA ASP A 179 8.52 5.43 9.32
C ASP A 179 8.12 4.20 10.15
N GLU A 180 7.28 3.32 9.60
CA GLU A 180 6.85 2.10 10.28
C GLU A 180 6.85 0.88 9.36
N ILE A 181 7.01 -0.30 9.96
CA ILE A 181 6.83 -1.60 9.28
C ILE A 181 5.48 -2.17 9.71
N ASP A 182 4.53 -2.15 8.77
CA ASP A 182 3.21 -2.76 8.94
C ASP A 182 3.27 -4.27 8.83
N HIS A 183 2.41 -4.92 9.61
CA HIS A 183 2.06 -6.33 9.44
C HIS A 183 0.77 -6.38 8.62
N TYR A 184 0.89 -6.60 7.31
CA TYR A 184 -0.25 -6.60 6.40
C TYR A 184 -1.38 -7.49 6.92
N PHE A 185 -1.06 -8.73 7.29
CA PHE A 185 -1.81 -9.61 8.17
C PHE A 185 -1.39 -9.34 9.63
N PRO A 186 -2.28 -8.81 10.50
CA PRO A 186 -1.93 -8.42 11.86
C PRO A 186 -1.35 -9.58 12.67
N LYS A 187 -0.20 -9.37 13.34
CA LYS A 187 0.45 -10.41 14.15
C LYS A 187 -0.41 -10.92 15.32
N SER A 188 -1.37 -10.13 15.79
CA SER A 188 -2.34 -10.55 16.81
C SER A 188 -3.33 -11.60 16.29
N ILE A 189 -3.52 -11.69 14.98
CA ILE A 189 -4.43 -12.63 14.30
C ILE A 189 -3.65 -13.70 13.56
N TYR A 190 -2.53 -13.35 12.93
CA TYR A 190 -1.67 -14.27 12.19
C TYR A 190 -0.24 -14.27 12.75
N PRO A 191 -0.03 -14.76 13.99
CA PRO A 191 1.27 -14.65 14.68
C PRO A 191 2.40 -15.40 13.97
N HIS A 192 2.09 -16.47 13.25
CA HIS A 192 3.05 -17.22 12.42
C HIS A 192 3.56 -16.42 11.20
N LEU A 193 2.93 -15.29 10.89
CA LEU A 193 3.34 -14.38 9.82
C LEU A 193 4.08 -13.14 10.36
N SER A 194 4.38 -13.07 11.67
CA SER A 194 5.02 -11.90 12.31
C SER A 194 6.35 -11.50 11.66
N CYS A 195 7.16 -12.47 11.24
CA CYS A 195 8.42 -12.24 10.55
C CYS A 195 8.35 -12.62 9.07
N HIS A 196 7.15 -12.80 8.51
CA HIS A 196 7.01 -13.30 7.15
C HIS A 196 7.39 -12.23 6.12
N PRO A 197 8.26 -12.56 5.12
CA PRO A 197 8.79 -11.58 4.18
C PRO A 197 7.71 -10.84 3.39
N PHE A 198 6.63 -11.54 3.02
CA PHE A 198 5.49 -10.95 2.31
C PHE A 198 4.43 -10.35 3.23
N ASN A 199 4.69 -10.30 4.54
CA ASN A 199 3.77 -9.73 5.53
C ASN A 199 4.28 -8.41 6.14
N LEU A 200 5.59 -8.15 6.07
CA LEU A 200 6.20 -6.93 6.58
C LEU A 200 6.32 -5.89 5.48
N MET A 201 5.73 -4.71 5.67
CA MET A 201 5.70 -3.65 4.66
C MET A 201 5.98 -2.27 5.26
N PRO A 202 7.04 -1.59 4.81
CA PRO A 202 7.26 -0.18 5.17
C PRO A 202 6.12 0.73 4.69
N ILE A 203 5.44 1.38 5.62
CA ILE A 203 4.38 2.37 5.38
C ILE A 203 4.53 3.56 6.33
N CYS A 204 3.71 4.59 6.16
CA CYS A 204 3.67 5.69 7.11
C CYS A 204 2.84 5.35 8.36
N SER A 205 3.24 5.90 9.51
CA SER A 205 2.55 5.78 10.79
C SER A 205 1.05 6.11 10.71
N PRO A 206 0.61 7.19 10.01
CA PRO A 206 -0.83 7.45 9.85
C PRO A 206 -1.62 6.34 9.14
N CYS A 207 -0.99 5.52 8.30
CA CYS A 207 -1.67 4.35 7.70
C CYS A 207 -1.70 3.15 8.64
N ASN A 208 -0.65 2.95 9.43
CA ASN A 208 -0.55 1.84 10.37
C ASN A 208 -1.31 2.09 11.68
N ASP A 209 -1.72 3.34 11.93
CA ASP A 209 -2.44 3.76 13.13
C ASP A 209 -3.64 2.85 13.46
N LYS A 210 -3.91 2.70 14.77
CA LYS A 210 -4.98 1.84 15.30
C LYS A 210 -6.38 2.23 14.80
N GLN A 211 -6.60 3.51 14.50
CA GLN A 211 -7.87 4.03 13.97
C GLN A 211 -7.96 3.94 12.45
N VAL A 212 -6.88 3.57 11.76
CA VAL A 212 -6.86 3.40 10.30
C VAL A 212 -6.79 1.91 9.98
N LYS A 213 -5.59 1.32 9.86
CA LYS A 213 -5.45 -0.11 9.66
C LYS A 213 -5.47 -0.86 10.97
N GLY A 214 -4.56 -0.52 11.90
CA GLY A 214 -4.36 -1.24 13.16
C GLY A 214 -4.31 -2.76 12.98
N ASN A 215 -5.17 -3.45 13.73
CA ASN A 215 -5.32 -4.91 13.71
C ASN A 215 -6.47 -5.39 12.80
N THR A 216 -6.87 -4.62 11.79
CA THR A 216 -7.92 -5.03 10.85
C THR A 216 -7.52 -6.30 10.11
N ASP A 217 -8.38 -7.32 10.17
CA ASP A 217 -8.20 -8.55 9.42
C ASP A 217 -8.77 -8.38 8.00
N LEU A 218 -7.89 -8.27 7.01
CA LEU A 218 -8.30 -8.09 5.61
C LEU A 218 -9.00 -9.32 5.03
N LEU A 219 -8.76 -10.50 5.60
CA LEU A 219 -9.47 -11.71 5.22
C LEU A 219 -10.85 -11.78 5.85
N ARG A 220 -11.17 -10.95 6.85
CA ARG A 220 -12.51 -10.93 7.45
C ARG A 220 -13.42 -9.98 6.68
N GLN A 221 -14.47 -10.51 6.06
CA GLN A 221 -15.52 -9.71 5.42
C GLN A 221 -16.65 -9.40 6.39
N SER A 222 -17.05 -10.38 7.19
CA SER A 222 -18.06 -10.23 8.24
C SER A 222 -17.70 -11.10 9.45
N THR A 223 -18.62 -11.25 10.41
CA THR A 223 -18.42 -12.14 11.55
C THR A 223 -18.17 -13.59 11.13
N GLU A 224 -18.78 -14.03 10.03
CA GLU A 224 -18.82 -15.43 9.57
C GLU A 224 -18.16 -15.65 8.20
N ILE A 225 -17.98 -14.57 7.42
CA ILE A 225 -17.47 -14.68 6.04
C ILE A 225 -16.00 -14.26 5.98
N PHE A 226 -15.18 -15.17 5.46
CA PHE A 226 -13.77 -14.93 5.18
C PHE A 226 -13.50 -14.87 3.68
N ARG A 227 -12.74 -13.88 3.27
CA ARG A 227 -12.14 -13.78 1.93
C ARG A 227 -11.02 -14.81 1.79
N SER A 228 -10.79 -15.22 0.56
CA SER A 228 -9.59 -15.96 0.19
C SER A 228 -8.44 -14.99 -0.16
N LEU A 229 -7.20 -15.48 -0.16
CA LEU A 229 -6.00 -14.69 -0.49
C LEU A 229 -6.06 -14.11 -1.91
N GLU A 230 -6.73 -14.81 -2.82
CA GLU A 230 -7.00 -14.39 -4.19
C GLU A 230 -8.01 -13.26 -4.27
N GLN A 231 -8.68 -12.88 -3.18
CA GLN A 231 -9.65 -11.77 -3.17
C GLN A 231 -9.10 -10.50 -2.54
N ILE A 232 -7.82 -10.50 -2.13
CA ILE A 232 -7.14 -9.33 -1.55
C ILE A 232 -5.84 -9.00 -2.29
N LEU A 233 -5.35 -7.77 -2.11
CA LEU A 233 -4.11 -7.30 -2.73
C LEU A 233 -2.89 -7.66 -1.90
N LEU A 234 -2.19 -8.72 -2.27
CA LEU A 234 -0.99 -9.11 -1.56
C LEU A 234 0.18 -8.14 -1.83
N PRO A 235 0.87 -7.65 -0.78
CA PRO A 235 2.08 -6.83 -0.94
C PRO A 235 3.11 -7.54 -1.82
N TYR A 236 3.89 -6.77 -2.58
CA TYR A 236 4.98 -7.25 -3.44
C TYR A 236 4.58 -8.17 -4.59
N ARG A 237 3.29 -8.36 -4.86
CA ARG A 237 2.77 -9.26 -5.90
C ARG A 237 1.88 -8.55 -6.93
N THR A 238 1.72 -7.24 -6.80
CA THR A 238 0.84 -6.41 -7.63
C THR A 238 1.62 -5.29 -8.31
N ASP A 239 1.19 -4.88 -9.50
CA ASP A 239 1.73 -3.74 -10.26
C ASP A 239 1.28 -2.35 -9.75
N GLY A 240 0.47 -2.31 -8.69
CA GLY A 240 0.00 -1.07 -8.06
C GLY A 240 -1.38 -0.65 -8.58
N LEU A 241 -2.27 -0.26 -7.69
CA LEU A 241 -3.65 0.09 -8.03
C LEU A 241 -3.78 1.34 -8.90
N THR A 242 -2.85 2.29 -8.85
CA THR A 242 -2.99 3.55 -9.61
C THR A 242 -3.11 3.34 -11.12
N GLN A 243 -2.61 2.21 -11.64
CA GLN A 243 -2.73 1.85 -13.06
C GLN A 243 -4.12 1.28 -13.44
N HIS A 244 -4.92 0.89 -12.45
CA HIS A 244 -6.15 0.09 -12.64
C HIS A 244 -7.40 0.78 -12.11
N ILE A 245 -7.23 1.92 -11.43
CA ILE A 245 -8.32 2.63 -10.77
C ILE A 245 -8.34 4.09 -11.19
N TYR A 246 -9.51 4.69 -11.12
CA TYR A 246 -9.72 6.11 -11.27
C TYR A 246 -10.54 6.67 -10.11
N LEU A 247 -10.36 7.95 -9.82
CA LEU A 247 -11.13 8.65 -8.79
C LEU A 247 -12.15 9.56 -9.45
N ASN A 248 -13.34 9.61 -8.86
CA ASN A 248 -14.36 10.59 -9.20
C ASN A 248 -14.50 11.59 -8.05
N PHE A 249 -14.35 12.86 -8.37
CA PHE A 249 -14.56 13.96 -7.43
C PHE A 249 -15.95 14.54 -7.63
N ASP A 250 -16.74 14.58 -6.56
CA ASP A 250 -18.01 15.31 -6.57
C ASP A 250 -17.75 16.79 -6.29
N LEU A 251 -17.81 17.59 -7.36
CA LEU A 251 -17.52 19.01 -7.40
C LEU A 251 -18.77 19.87 -7.65
N SER A 252 -19.98 19.29 -7.56
CA SER A 252 -21.22 19.94 -8.01
C SER A 252 -21.51 21.28 -7.32
N ASN A 253 -21.17 21.39 -6.03
CA ASN A 253 -21.46 22.58 -5.23
C ASN A 253 -20.28 23.56 -5.15
N ASN A 254 -19.05 23.05 -5.20
CA ASN A 254 -17.83 23.87 -5.13
C ASN A 254 -16.64 23.13 -5.78
N TYR A 255 -16.14 23.66 -6.90
CA TYR A 255 -15.02 23.07 -7.64
C TYR A 255 -13.69 23.05 -6.86
N LYS A 256 -13.54 23.88 -5.83
CA LYS A 256 -12.38 23.91 -4.92
C LYS A 256 -12.51 22.99 -3.71
N LYS A 257 -13.70 22.45 -3.45
CA LYS A 257 -13.92 21.61 -2.27
C LYS A 257 -14.82 20.43 -2.62
N PRO A 258 -14.26 19.24 -2.89
CA PRO A 258 -15.07 18.07 -3.17
C PRO A 258 -15.94 17.72 -1.96
N GLU A 259 -17.14 17.26 -2.24
CA GLU A 259 -18.04 16.71 -1.23
C GLU A 259 -17.76 15.23 -0.98
N LYS A 260 -17.31 14.54 -2.03
CA LYS A 260 -17.06 13.11 -2.06
C LYS A 260 -15.93 12.76 -3.02
N ILE A 261 -15.21 11.68 -2.69
CA ILE A 261 -14.20 11.07 -3.55
C ILE A 261 -14.51 9.57 -3.65
N ASP A 262 -14.93 9.13 -4.83
CA ASP A 262 -15.23 7.72 -5.09
C ASP A 262 -14.10 7.06 -5.89
N CYS A 263 -13.80 5.80 -5.57
CA CYS A 263 -12.78 5.00 -6.25
C CYS A 263 -13.45 3.97 -7.15
N PHE A 264 -13.05 3.89 -8.41
CA PHE A 264 -13.59 2.94 -9.37
C PHE A 264 -12.49 2.10 -10.03
N SER A 265 -12.78 0.84 -10.32
CA SER A 265 -11.90 -0.05 -11.10
C SER A 265 -12.23 0.04 -12.60
N GLN A 266 -11.21 -0.02 -13.46
CA GLN A 266 -11.42 -0.14 -14.90
C GLN A 266 -12.15 -1.46 -15.24
N LYS A 267 -13.19 -1.41 -16.11
CA LYS A 267 -14.05 -2.55 -16.46
C LYS A 267 -13.32 -3.80 -17.00
N LYS A 268 -12.11 -3.64 -17.53
CA LYS A 268 -11.26 -4.73 -18.08
C LYS A 268 -10.06 -5.09 -17.20
N SER A 269 -9.98 -4.54 -15.99
CA SER A 269 -8.86 -4.82 -15.09
C SER A 269 -8.93 -6.27 -14.60
N ARG A 270 -7.78 -6.94 -14.53
CA ARG A 270 -7.62 -8.22 -13.81
C ARG A 270 -7.91 -8.06 -12.30
N TYR A 271 -7.94 -6.82 -11.81
CA TYR A 271 -8.32 -6.50 -10.45
C TYR A 271 -9.85 -6.37 -10.36
N ASN A 272 -10.47 -7.39 -9.77
CA ASN A 272 -11.87 -7.34 -9.33
C ASN A 272 -12.13 -6.14 -8.40
N PHE A 273 -13.31 -5.52 -8.51
CA PHE A 273 -13.83 -4.47 -7.64
C PHE A 273 -13.55 -4.73 -6.15
N ASN A 274 -13.64 -6.00 -5.72
CA ASN A 274 -13.39 -6.42 -4.33
C ASN A 274 -11.99 -6.07 -3.81
N TYR A 275 -10.96 -6.06 -4.67
CA TYR A 275 -9.59 -5.72 -4.28
C TYR A 275 -9.45 -4.24 -3.91
N LEU A 276 -10.02 -3.38 -4.75
CA LEU A 276 -10.00 -1.94 -4.56
C LEU A 276 -10.76 -1.58 -3.30
N GLU A 277 -11.98 -2.11 -3.16
CA GLU A 277 -12.83 -1.86 -2.00
C GLU A 277 -12.12 -2.30 -0.70
N THR A 278 -11.55 -3.51 -0.67
CA THR A 278 -10.85 -4.00 0.54
C THR A 278 -9.68 -3.09 0.90
N HIS A 279 -8.85 -2.68 -0.06
CA HIS A 279 -7.69 -1.83 0.21
C HIS A 279 -8.11 -0.40 0.60
N ALA A 280 -8.98 0.23 -0.18
CA ALA A 280 -9.45 1.58 0.07
C ALA A 280 -10.16 1.70 1.43
N ASN A 281 -10.96 0.69 1.80
CA ASN A 281 -11.66 0.65 3.08
C ASN A 281 -10.70 0.39 4.25
N THR A 282 -9.75 -0.55 4.11
CA THR A 282 -8.76 -0.86 5.16
C THR A 282 -7.97 0.38 5.57
N TYR A 283 -7.60 1.22 4.60
CA TYR A 283 -6.79 2.42 4.85
C TYR A 283 -7.59 3.72 4.82
N LYS A 284 -8.93 3.63 4.71
CA LYS A 284 -9.89 4.74 4.70
C LYS A 284 -9.51 5.85 3.71
N LEU A 285 -9.07 5.47 2.51
CA LEU A 285 -8.39 6.39 1.56
C LEU A 285 -9.27 7.57 1.16
N SER A 286 -10.49 7.32 0.65
CA SER A 286 -11.42 8.39 0.23
C SER A 286 -11.70 9.40 1.34
N GLN A 287 -11.98 8.93 2.55
CA GLN A 287 -12.25 9.81 3.70
C GLN A 287 -11.02 10.63 4.09
N ARG A 288 -9.82 10.05 4.01
CA ARG A 288 -8.58 10.74 4.36
C ARG A 288 -8.18 11.76 3.30
N TRP A 289 -8.29 11.43 2.02
CA TRP A 289 -8.09 12.40 0.95
C TRP A 289 -9.09 13.55 1.03
N LEU A 290 -10.36 13.25 1.31
CA LEU A 290 -11.39 14.28 1.50
C LEU A 290 -11.05 15.23 2.67
N LYS A 291 -10.57 14.68 3.80
CA LYS A 291 -10.11 15.49 4.95
C LYS A 291 -8.89 16.37 4.62
N MET A 292 -8.08 15.96 3.64
CA MET A 292 -6.88 16.68 3.21
C MET A 292 -7.13 17.49 1.93
N SER A 293 -8.39 17.68 1.52
CA SER A 293 -8.73 18.35 0.26
C SER A 293 -8.24 19.79 0.18
N SER A 294 -8.19 20.52 1.31
CA SER A 294 -7.65 21.89 1.34
C SER A 294 -6.16 21.98 0.98
N ILE A 295 -5.38 20.95 1.33
CA ILE A 295 -3.94 20.89 0.99
C ILE A 295 -3.79 20.64 -0.52
N MET A 296 -4.59 19.70 -1.04
CA MET A 296 -4.59 19.38 -2.47
C MET A 296 -5.09 20.57 -3.31
N GLU A 297 -6.18 21.22 -2.90
CA GLU A 297 -6.71 22.44 -3.48
C GLU A 297 -5.61 23.50 -3.58
N HIS A 298 -5.02 23.89 -2.46
CA HIS A 298 -3.98 24.93 -2.46
C HIS A 298 -2.82 24.59 -3.41
N SER A 299 -2.43 23.31 -3.47
CA SER A 299 -1.37 22.84 -4.37
C SER A 299 -1.76 22.95 -5.84
N ILE A 300 -2.95 22.46 -6.22
CA ILE A 300 -3.46 22.47 -7.60
C ILE A 300 -3.63 23.91 -8.07
N PHE A 301 -4.46 24.70 -7.39
CA PHE A 301 -4.87 26.02 -7.88
C PHE A 301 -3.70 27.00 -7.93
N ARG A 302 -2.82 27.00 -6.91
CA ARG A 302 -1.62 27.84 -6.91
C ARG A 302 -0.64 27.46 -8.02
N THR A 303 -0.56 26.18 -8.38
CA THR A 303 0.32 25.74 -9.46
C THR A 303 -0.24 26.15 -10.81
N ILE A 304 -1.56 25.98 -11.01
CA ILE A 304 -2.25 26.44 -12.23
C ILE A 304 -2.09 27.94 -12.40
N GLU A 305 -2.41 28.74 -11.37
CA GLU A 305 -2.27 30.20 -11.39
C GLU A 305 -0.84 30.61 -11.81
N LYS A 306 0.19 30.05 -11.16
CA LYS A 306 1.60 30.30 -11.51
C LYS A 306 1.96 29.92 -12.95
N ILE A 307 1.44 28.81 -13.46
CA ILE A 307 1.73 28.36 -14.83
C ILE A 307 1.06 29.32 -15.82
N ILE A 308 -0.17 29.75 -15.55
CA ILE A 308 -0.94 30.65 -16.41
C ILE A 308 -0.35 32.06 -16.44
N GLU A 309 0.13 32.58 -15.30
CA GLU A 309 0.72 33.92 -15.19
C GLU A 309 2.14 34.04 -15.78
N LYS A 310 2.73 32.95 -16.28
CA LYS A 310 4.11 33.02 -16.79
C LYS A 310 4.26 34.00 -17.96
N PRO A 311 5.35 34.79 -18.00
CA PRO A 311 5.58 35.79 -19.06
C PRO A 311 5.69 35.22 -20.49
N GLU A 312 6.03 33.93 -20.60
CA GLU A 312 6.16 33.20 -21.85
C GLU A 312 4.81 32.83 -22.49
N ASN A 313 3.72 32.92 -21.73
CA ASN A 313 2.37 32.74 -22.25
C ASN A 313 1.93 33.97 -23.04
N LYS A 314 1.08 33.76 -24.04
CA LYS A 314 0.53 34.85 -24.87
C LYS A 314 -0.21 35.86 -23.97
N PRO A 315 -0.18 37.18 -24.30
CA PRO A 315 -0.92 38.20 -23.56
C PRO A 315 -2.44 37.93 -23.51
N HIS A 316 -2.95 37.15 -24.47
CA HIS A 316 -4.29 36.59 -24.47
C HIS A 316 -4.24 35.10 -24.75
N LEU A 317 -4.80 34.31 -23.84
CA LEU A 317 -4.96 32.85 -23.97
C LEU A 317 -6.42 32.56 -24.35
N ASN A 318 -6.60 31.72 -25.36
CA ASN A 318 -7.92 31.20 -25.70
C ASN A 318 -8.15 29.84 -25.01
N ILE A 319 -9.37 29.31 -25.11
CA ILE A 319 -9.74 28.06 -24.42
C ILE A 319 -8.84 26.86 -24.75
N PHE A 320 -8.31 26.76 -25.97
CA PHE A 320 -7.41 25.68 -26.36
C PHE A 320 -6.01 25.86 -25.78
N ASP A 321 -5.51 27.10 -25.67
CA ASP A 321 -4.22 27.35 -25.01
C ASP A 321 -4.32 26.95 -23.52
N ILE A 322 -5.48 27.21 -22.88
CA ILE A 322 -5.73 26.83 -21.49
C ILE A 322 -5.82 25.31 -21.34
N GLN A 323 -6.55 24.63 -22.23
CA GLN A 323 -6.58 23.17 -22.24
C GLN A 323 -5.17 22.58 -22.34
N GLU A 324 -4.36 23.07 -23.28
CA GLU A 324 -2.99 22.59 -23.47
C GLU A 324 -2.15 22.77 -22.20
N ILE A 325 -2.25 23.93 -21.54
CA ILE A 325 -1.57 24.19 -20.26
C ILE A 325 -2.02 23.21 -19.16
N LEU A 326 -3.33 22.99 -19.03
CA LEU A 326 -3.88 22.10 -18.00
C LEU A 326 -3.53 20.63 -18.28
N ASP A 327 -3.52 20.20 -19.55
CA ASP A 327 -3.12 18.87 -19.97
C ASP A 327 -1.61 18.62 -19.71
N GLN A 328 -0.76 19.63 -19.92
CA GLN A 328 0.65 19.57 -19.56
C GLN A 328 0.83 19.39 -18.05
N TYR A 329 0.09 20.15 -17.23
CA TYR A 329 0.14 19.99 -15.77
C TYR A 329 -0.43 18.64 -15.31
N LEU A 330 -1.48 18.15 -15.96
CA LEU A 330 -2.02 16.81 -15.72
C LEU A 330 -0.97 15.73 -16.01
N SER A 331 -0.25 15.83 -17.14
CA SER A 331 0.85 14.93 -17.48
C SER A 331 1.96 14.99 -16.42
N GLN A 332 2.33 16.18 -15.96
CA GLN A 332 3.31 16.35 -14.89
C GLN A 332 2.86 15.64 -13.60
N LEU A 333 1.60 15.82 -13.18
CA LEU A 333 1.07 15.14 -11.99
C LEU A 333 1.11 13.61 -12.15
N MET A 334 0.84 13.09 -13.36
CA MET A 334 0.97 11.66 -13.66
C MET A 334 2.41 11.16 -13.51
N ASP A 335 3.40 11.91 -14.00
CA ASP A 335 4.83 11.58 -13.88
C ASP A 335 5.34 11.66 -12.43
N GLU A 336 4.74 12.55 -11.63
CA GLU A 336 5.05 12.74 -10.21
C GLU A 336 4.39 11.71 -9.28
N GLN A 337 3.51 10.85 -9.79
CA GLN A 337 2.85 9.83 -8.96
C GLN A 337 3.87 8.92 -8.27
N GLY A 338 3.69 8.75 -6.96
CA GLY A 338 4.63 8.00 -6.12
C GLY A 338 5.84 8.82 -5.68
N GLN A 339 6.06 10.02 -6.21
CA GLN A 339 7.18 10.91 -5.89
C GLN A 339 6.72 12.13 -5.08
N THR A 340 5.61 12.74 -5.48
CA THR A 340 5.04 13.91 -4.82
C THR A 340 3.80 13.50 -4.03
N GLY A 341 3.66 14.01 -2.81
CA GLY A 341 2.46 13.80 -2.00
C GLY A 341 1.22 14.29 -2.74
N PHE A 342 0.17 13.47 -2.73
CA PHE A 342 -1.13 13.67 -3.37
C PHE A 342 -1.11 13.69 -4.90
N ALA A 343 -0.01 13.37 -5.57
CA ALA A 343 0.04 13.41 -7.02
C ALA A 343 -1.09 12.60 -7.66
N PHE A 344 -1.39 11.40 -7.15
CA PHE A 344 -2.48 10.55 -7.66
C PHE A 344 -3.88 11.17 -7.48
N PRO A 345 -4.34 11.55 -6.28
CA PRO A 345 -5.64 12.19 -6.15
C PRO A 345 -5.71 13.56 -6.85
N MET A 346 -4.61 14.33 -6.89
CA MET A 346 -4.57 15.59 -7.63
C MET A 346 -4.69 15.40 -9.15
N THR A 347 -4.09 14.35 -9.73
CA THR A 347 -4.29 13.98 -11.14
C THR A 347 -5.78 13.88 -11.46
N TRP A 348 -6.53 13.12 -10.66
CA TRP A 348 -7.94 12.88 -10.92
C TRP A 348 -8.84 14.08 -10.61
N TRP A 349 -8.47 14.92 -9.64
CA TRP A 349 -9.17 16.18 -9.41
C TRP A 349 -9.00 17.11 -10.61
N LEU A 350 -7.76 17.32 -11.09
CA LEU A 350 -7.51 18.15 -12.27
C LEU A 350 -8.22 17.61 -13.52
N ALA A 351 -8.17 16.30 -13.76
CA ALA A 351 -8.92 15.68 -14.84
C ALA A 351 -10.43 15.91 -14.72
N THR A 352 -10.98 15.88 -13.49
CA THR A 352 -12.40 16.19 -13.25
C THR A 352 -12.71 17.65 -13.58
N LEU A 353 -11.84 18.60 -13.19
CA LEU A 353 -11.99 20.02 -13.54
C LEU A 353 -11.97 20.22 -15.05
N ILE A 354 -11.02 19.61 -15.78
CA ILE A 354 -10.94 19.71 -17.24
C ILE A 354 -12.24 19.19 -17.88
N ASN A 355 -12.68 18.00 -17.49
CA ASN A 355 -13.88 17.37 -18.07
C ASN A 355 -15.17 18.13 -17.76
N GLN A 356 -15.29 18.74 -16.57
CA GLN A 356 -16.51 19.42 -16.14
C GLN A 356 -16.54 20.90 -16.49
N GLN A 357 -15.37 21.55 -16.62
CA GLN A 357 -15.27 23.02 -16.73
C GLN A 357 -14.67 23.51 -18.04
N ILE A 358 -13.90 22.67 -18.75
CA ILE A 358 -13.15 23.07 -19.95
C ILE A 358 -13.70 22.37 -21.20
N GLU A 359 -13.82 21.03 -21.17
CA GLU A 359 -14.32 20.25 -22.32
C GLU A 359 -15.72 20.67 -22.81
N PRO A 360 -16.71 20.97 -21.95
CA PRO A 360 -18.02 21.41 -22.42
C PRO A 360 -17.94 22.73 -23.20
N VAL A 361 -17.01 23.61 -22.84
CA VAL A 361 -16.80 24.89 -23.50
C VAL A 361 -16.17 24.71 -24.88
N ILE A 362 -15.18 23.82 -24.98
CA ILE A 362 -14.50 23.48 -26.24
C ILE A 362 -15.45 22.80 -27.23
N ASN A 363 -16.28 21.88 -26.74
CA ASN A 363 -17.16 21.08 -27.58
C ASN A 363 -18.49 21.77 -27.91
N SER A 364 -18.74 22.97 -27.37
CA SER A 364 -19.97 23.70 -27.62
C SER A 364 -20.00 24.30 -29.02
N ASN A 365 -21.14 24.17 -29.69
CA ASN A 365 -21.41 24.88 -30.95
C ASN A 365 -22.10 26.24 -30.72
N GLN A 366 -22.32 26.63 -29.46
CA GLN A 366 -22.99 27.87 -29.06
C GLN A 366 -22.07 28.74 -28.21
N LYS A 367 -22.31 30.06 -28.26
CA LYS A 367 -21.61 31.00 -27.37
C LYS A 367 -22.00 30.69 -25.93
N ILE A 368 -21.01 30.40 -25.11
CA ILE A 368 -21.16 30.06 -23.70
C ILE A 368 -20.90 31.28 -22.83
N ASP A 369 -21.66 31.40 -21.73
CA ASP A 369 -21.32 32.30 -20.63
C ASP A 369 -20.28 31.64 -19.72
N ILE A 370 -19.14 32.30 -19.54
CA ILE A 370 -18.05 31.79 -18.70
C ILE A 370 -18.45 31.69 -17.23
N GLN A 371 -19.48 32.44 -16.81
CA GLN A 371 -19.99 32.42 -15.42
C GLN A 371 -20.65 31.07 -15.06
N ASP A 372 -21.11 30.30 -16.06
CA ASP A 372 -21.61 28.93 -15.87
C ASP A 372 -20.47 27.95 -15.55
N TYR A 373 -19.21 28.38 -15.70
CA TYR A 373 -18.00 27.60 -15.50
C TYR A 373 -17.07 28.29 -14.51
N PRO A 374 -17.35 28.23 -13.20
CA PRO A 374 -16.67 29.04 -12.18
C PRO A 374 -15.14 28.90 -12.14
N PHE A 375 -14.61 27.71 -12.45
CA PHE A 375 -13.16 27.53 -12.55
C PHE A 375 -12.57 28.29 -13.74
N LEU A 376 -13.25 28.26 -14.88
CA LEU A 376 -12.83 28.98 -16.08
C LEU A 376 -12.94 30.50 -15.87
N ALA A 377 -13.99 30.96 -15.19
CA ALA A 377 -14.14 32.35 -14.79
C ALA A 377 -12.99 32.82 -13.86
N GLU A 378 -12.55 31.97 -12.94
CA GLU A 378 -11.39 32.26 -12.10
C GLU A 378 -10.09 32.37 -12.91
N ILE A 379 -9.86 31.47 -13.88
CA ILE A 379 -8.71 31.58 -14.80
C ILE A 379 -8.74 32.91 -15.57
N ALA A 380 -9.91 33.33 -16.06
CA ALA A 380 -10.05 34.61 -16.76
C ALA A 380 -9.66 35.79 -15.85
N SER A 381 -10.03 35.72 -14.56
CA SER A 381 -9.64 36.71 -13.56
C SER A 381 -8.12 36.77 -13.36
N TRP A 382 -7.42 35.63 -13.28
CA TRP A 382 -5.94 35.62 -13.18
C TRP A 382 -5.28 36.25 -14.39
N LEU A 383 -5.83 35.98 -15.58
CA LEU A 383 -5.36 36.56 -16.84
C LEU A 383 -5.75 38.03 -17.05
N LYS A 384 -6.58 38.60 -16.17
CA LYS A 384 -7.18 39.94 -16.32
C LYS A 384 -7.91 40.08 -17.67
N GLN A 385 -8.60 39.02 -18.09
CA GLN A 385 -9.42 38.99 -19.28
C GLN A 385 -10.89 38.99 -18.89
N ASP A 386 -11.70 39.82 -19.55
CA ASP A 386 -13.16 39.86 -19.31
C ASP A 386 -13.84 38.54 -19.71
N THR A 387 -13.24 37.79 -20.64
CA THR A 387 -13.68 36.46 -21.06
C THR A 387 -12.53 35.67 -21.66
N ILE A 388 -12.56 34.35 -21.53
CA ILE A 388 -11.72 33.45 -22.31
C ILE A 388 -12.40 33.20 -23.65
N GLN A 389 -11.73 33.54 -24.74
CA GLN A 389 -12.32 33.45 -26.06
C GLN A 389 -12.28 32.01 -26.60
N HIS A 390 -13.35 31.60 -27.27
CA HIS A 390 -13.31 30.45 -28.16
C HIS A 390 -13.01 30.92 -29.58
N PRO A 391 -11.99 30.37 -30.27
CA PRO A 391 -11.63 30.79 -31.62
C PRO A 391 -12.74 30.75 -32.67
N GLN A 392 -13.79 29.95 -32.47
CA GLN A 392 -14.93 29.87 -33.38
C GLN A 392 -15.93 31.03 -33.22
N PHE A 393 -15.92 31.72 -32.07
CA PHE A 393 -16.80 32.84 -31.75
C PHE A 393 -16.06 34.19 -31.72
N MET A 394 -14.75 34.20 -32.00
CA MET A 394 -14.01 35.45 -32.17
C MET A 394 -14.58 36.22 -33.37
N SER A 395 -15.02 37.46 -33.14
CA SER A 395 -15.29 38.43 -34.21
C SER A 395 -13.98 39.14 -34.53
N ASN A 396 -13.39 38.81 -35.66
CA ASN A 396 -12.21 39.50 -36.18
C ASN A 396 -12.44 39.61 -37.68
N GLU A 397 -12.35 40.82 -38.20
CA GLU A 397 -12.66 41.11 -39.60
C GLU A 397 -11.90 40.19 -40.58
N MET A 398 -10.65 39.82 -40.27
CA MET A 398 -9.89 38.83 -41.04
C MET A 398 -10.39 37.39 -40.88
N ILE A 399 -10.78 36.98 -39.67
CA ILE A 399 -11.30 35.63 -39.40
C ILE A 399 -12.70 35.47 -39.99
N ASP A 400 -13.54 36.50 -39.90
CA ASP A 400 -14.87 36.53 -40.49
C ASP A 400 -14.78 36.53 -42.01
N LYS A 401 -13.84 37.29 -42.59
CA LYS A 401 -13.52 37.20 -44.03
C LYS A 401 -13.00 35.82 -44.43
N ALA A 402 -12.18 35.16 -43.62
CA ALA A 402 -11.71 33.79 -43.87
C ALA A 402 -12.82 32.74 -43.75
N ARG A 403 -13.75 32.89 -42.77
CA ARG A 403 -14.94 32.04 -42.62
C ARG A 403 -15.89 32.21 -43.81
N GLU A 404 -16.12 33.44 -44.25
CA GLU A 404 -16.94 33.73 -45.44
C GLU A 404 -16.31 33.19 -46.73
N LEU A 405 -14.98 33.30 -46.89
CA LEU A 405 -14.27 32.69 -48.02
C LEU A 405 -14.38 31.14 -48.01
N ARG A 406 -14.32 30.49 -46.84
CA ARG A 406 -14.52 29.04 -46.71
C ARG A 406 -15.96 28.59 -47.04
N LYS A 407 -16.97 29.40 -46.67
CA LYS A 407 -18.37 29.11 -47.02
C LYS A 407 -18.63 29.22 -48.53
N LYS A 408 -17.95 30.13 -49.22
CA LYS A 408 -18.05 30.31 -50.69
C LYS A 408 -17.28 29.26 -51.49
N ALA A 409 -16.36 28.53 -50.86
CA ALA A 409 -15.55 27.48 -51.48
C ALA A 409 -16.12 26.06 -51.30
N ARG A 410 -17.19 25.93 -50.50
CA ARG A 410 -18.06 24.73 -50.45
C ARG A 410 -19.27 24.99 -51.33
#